data_AF-A0A7W0H333-F1
#
_entry.id   AF-A0A7W0H333-F1
#
_cell.length_a   1.000
_cell.length_b   1.000
_cell.length_c   1.000
_cell.angle_alpha   90.00
_cell.angle_beta   90.00
_cell.angle_gamma   90.00
#
_symmetry.space_group_name_H-M   'P 1'
#
loop_
_entity.id
_entity.type
_entity.pdbx_description
1 polymer ?
#
loop_
_entity_poly.entity_id
_entity_poly.type
_entity_poly.pdbx_seq_one_letter_code
_entity_poly.pdbx_strand_id
1 'polypeptide(L)'
;MARTFRGAGLQVAVQEFPVPGHGRSRNVIGSLDTPASCLRIAMAHTDSAPPAPGANDNASGLGVVAALATRLRGIDPPCDVWLVATGAEERVYTGSPDHLG
;
A
#
# COMPACT_ATOMS: atom_id res chain seq x y z
N MET A 1 2.33 -7.76 1.90
CA MET A 1 1.05 -7.21 1.43
C MET A 1 0.38 -8.04 0.33
N ALA A 2 1.03 -8.40 -0.78
CA ALA A 2 0.34 -9.13 -1.87
C ALA A 2 -0.31 -10.44 -1.41
N ARG A 3 0.41 -11.27 -0.63
CA ARG A 3 -0.16 -12.48 -0.02
C ARG A 3 -1.33 -12.17 0.91
N THR A 4 -1.21 -11.12 1.73
CA THR A 4 -2.27 -10.66 2.64
C THR A 4 -3.54 -10.29 1.89
N PHE A 5 -3.43 -9.47 0.84
CA PHE A 5 -4.58 -9.05 0.03
C PHE A 5 -5.21 -10.21 -0.75
N ARG A 6 -4.39 -11.10 -1.35
CA ARG A 6 -4.90 -12.31 -2.00
C ARG A 6 -5.62 -13.23 -1.01
N GLY A 7 -5.07 -13.41 0.18
CA GLY A 7 -5.69 -14.20 1.25
C GLY A 7 -7.01 -13.61 1.75
N ALA A 8 -7.19 -12.30 1.63
CA ALA A 8 -8.45 -11.61 1.91
C ALA A 8 -9.46 -11.65 0.73
N GLY A 9 -9.09 -12.27 -0.40
CA GLY A 9 -9.93 -12.36 -1.59
C GLY A 9 -10.11 -11.03 -2.34
N LEU A 10 -9.15 -10.11 -2.21
CA LEU A 10 -9.06 -8.90 -3.02
C LEU A 10 -8.41 -9.20 -4.37
N GLN A 11 -8.77 -8.44 -5.41
CA GLN A 11 -7.98 -8.45 -6.64
C GLN A 11 -6.65 -7.76 -6.36
N VAL A 12 -5.53 -8.30 -6.88
CA VAL A 12 -4.20 -7.79 -6.54
C VAL A 12 -3.41 -7.39 -7.77
N ALA A 13 -3.02 -6.13 -7.82
CA ALA A 13 -2.05 -5.59 -8.76
C ALA A 13 -0.71 -5.33 -8.06
N VAL A 14 0.39 -5.60 -8.76
CA VAL A 14 1.75 -5.20 -8.34
C VAL A 14 2.29 -4.29 -9.43
N GLN A 15 2.57 -3.05 -9.08
CA GLN A 15 3.11 -2.05 -9.99
C GLN A 15 4.59 -1.84 -9.65
N GLU A 16 5.47 -2.35 -10.49
CA GLU A 16 6.90 -2.15 -10.32
C GLU A 16 7.41 -0.92 -11.07
N PHE A 17 8.37 -0.20 -10.49
CA PHE A 17 8.94 1.01 -11.08
C PHE A 17 10.42 1.20 -10.70
N PRO A 18 11.22 1.91 -11.52
CA PRO A 18 12.60 2.22 -11.20
C PRO A 18 12.69 3.30 -10.11
N VAL A 19 13.69 3.18 -9.23
CA VAL A 19 14.08 4.21 -8.27
C VAL A 19 15.50 4.67 -8.63
N PRO A 20 15.67 5.93 -9.09
CA PRO A 20 16.99 6.44 -9.51
C PRO A 20 18.04 6.21 -8.43
N GLY A 21 19.16 5.55 -8.78
CA GLY A 21 20.24 5.25 -7.83
C GLY A 21 19.98 4.10 -6.85
N HIS A 22 18.77 3.55 -6.76
CA HIS A 22 18.39 2.54 -5.76
C HIS A 22 17.72 1.27 -6.34
N GLY A 23 17.69 1.12 -7.67
CA GLY A 23 17.18 -0.09 -8.33
C GLY A 23 15.69 -0.01 -8.67
N ARG A 24 14.89 -0.96 -8.17
CA ARG A 24 13.43 -1.03 -8.42
C ARG A 24 12.67 -1.10 -7.11
N SER A 25 11.52 -0.45 -7.09
CA SER A 25 10.51 -0.56 -6.03
C SER A 25 9.19 -1.08 -6.61
N ARG A 26 8.20 -1.27 -5.75
CA ARG A 26 6.87 -1.71 -6.15
C ARG A 26 5.79 -1.21 -5.22
N ASN A 27 4.65 -0.89 -5.81
CA ASN A 27 3.39 -0.76 -5.12
C ASN A 27 2.64 -2.08 -5.16
N VAL A 28 1.91 -2.39 -4.09
CA VAL A 28 1.00 -3.53 -4.05
C VAL A 28 -0.39 -3.01 -3.72
N ILE A 29 -1.34 -3.24 -4.62
CA ILE A 29 -2.70 -2.73 -4.54
C ILE A 29 -3.64 -3.92 -4.41
N GLY A 30 -4.49 -3.91 -3.38
CA GLY A 30 -5.61 -4.82 -3.23
C GLY A 30 -6.92 -4.07 -3.45
N SER A 31 -7.71 -4.43 -4.47
CA SER A 31 -8.99 -3.78 -4.75
C SER A 31 -10.19 -4.67 -4.40
N LEU A 32 -11.20 -4.02 -3.82
CA LEU A 32 -12.57 -4.49 -3.74
C LEU A 32 -13.41 -3.55 -4.61
N ASP A 33 -13.83 -4.04 -5.76
CA ASP A 33 -14.71 -3.30 -6.68
C ASP A 33 -16.17 -3.55 -6.30
N THR A 34 -16.97 -2.51 -6.44
CA THR A 34 -18.41 -2.46 -6.18
C THR A 34 -19.11 -1.86 -7.41
N PRO A 35 -20.44 -1.96 -7.53
CA PRO A 35 -21.18 -1.24 -8.57
C PRO A 35 -21.25 0.29 -8.35
N ALA A 36 -20.64 0.84 -7.29
CA ALA A 36 -20.72 2.25 -6.96
C ALA A 36 -19.80 3.11 -7.84
N SER A 37 -20.09 4.41 -7.91
CA SER A 37 -19.28 5.38 -8.67
C SER A 37 -18.28 6.16 -7.81
N CYS A 38 -17.90 5.62 -6.65
CA CYS A 38 -16.97 6.26 -5.72
C CYS A 38 -15.84 5.31 -5.33
N LEU A 39 -14.66 5.88 -5.05
CA LEU A 39 -13.45 5.16 -4.64
C LEU A 39 -12.93 5.72 -3.32
N ARG A 40 -12.56 4.83 -2.40
CA ARG A 40 -11.84 5.14 -1.17
C ARG A 40 -10.50 4.41 -1.17
N ILE A 41 -9.43 5.15 -0.89
CA ILE A 41 -8.08 4.60 -0.84
C ILE A 41 -7.56 4.69 0.59
N ALA A 42 -7.07 3.57 1.13
CA ALA A 42 -6.30 3.54 2.36
C ALA A 42 -4.89 3.03 2.04
N MET A 43 -3.87 3.77 2.48
CA MET A 43 -2.50 3.59 2.04
C MET A 43 -1.50 3.65 3.20
N ALA A 44 -0.43 2.88 3.10
CA ALA A 44 0.79 3.03 3.90
C ALA A 44 2.01 2.59 3.06
N HIS A 45 3.20 3.11 3.36
CA HIS A 45 4.42 2.73 2.63
C HIS A 45 5.18 1.60 3.33
N THR A 46 5.99 0.88 2.55
CA THR A 46 6.68 -0.37 2.95
C THR A 46 8.18 -0.23 3.13
N ASP A 47 8.78 0.83 2.60
CA ASP A 47 10.16 1.21 2.87
C ASP A 47 10.28 1.96 4.20
N SER A 48 11.51 2.12 4.66
CA SER A 48 11.86 2.82 5.90
C SER A 48 13.20 3.54 5.74
N ALA A 49 13.36 4.72 6.32
CA ALA A 49 14.63 5.42 6.34
C ALA A 49 15.62 4.83 7.37
N PRO A 50 16.85 4.45 6.96
CA PRO A 50 17.91 4.07 7.90
C PRO A 50 18.27 5.24 8.84
N PRO A 51 18.64 4.96 10.11
CA PRO A 51 18.79 3.64 10.73
C PRO A 51 17.50 3.13 11.40
N ALA A 52 16.38 3.82 11.25
CA ALA A 52 15.16 3.50 11.98
C ALA A 52 14.47 2.25 11.41
N PRO A 53 13.87 1.39 12.25
CA PRO A 53 13.13 0.21 11.79
C PRO A 53 11.75 0.55 11.20
N GLY A 54 11.34 1.82 11.13
CA GLY A 54 10.08 2.25 10.50
C GLY A 54 8.81 1.79 11.21
N ALA A 55 8.86 1.54 12.53
CA ALA A 55 7.72 0.99 13.27
C ALA A 55 6.45 1.87 13.18
N ASN A 56 6.60 3.18 13.37
CA ASN A 56 5.51 4.14 13.21
C ASN A 56 5.43 4.74 11.81
N ASP A 57 6.52 4.62 11.04
CA ASP A 57 6.70 5.24 9.72
C ASP A 57 7.21 4.19 8.73
N ASN A 58 6.36 3.29 8.22
CA ASN A 58 4.91 3.24 8.44
C ASN A 58 4.40 1.79 8.64
N ALA A 59 5.14 0.99 9.40
CA ALA A 59 4.75 -0.39 9.68
C ALA A 59 3.42 -0.47 10.47
N SER A 60 3.14 0.49 11.35
CA SER A 60 1.87 0.60 12.07
C SER A 60 0.69 0.82 11.11
N GLY A 61 0.83 1.73 10.14
CA GLY A 61 -0.17 1.94 9.09
C GLY A 61 -0.35 0.72 8.20
N LEU A 62 0.73 0.02 7.83
CA LEU A 62 0.64 -1.26 7.13
C LEU A 62 -0.11 -2.32 7.93
N GLY A 63 0.06 -2.34 9.26
CA GLY A 63 -0.71 -3.18 10.17
C GLY A 63 -2.22 -2.91 10.07
N VAL A 64 -2.62 -1.65 10.04
CA VAL A 64 -4.02 -1.24 9.84
C VAL A 64 -4.52 -1.65 8.46
N VAL A 65 -3.76 -1.38 7.39
CA VAL A 65 -4.11 -1.77 6.02
C VAL A 65 -4.29 -3.29 5.89
N ALA A 66 -3.40 -4.08 6.51
CA ALA A 66 -3.51 -5.53 6.55
C ALA A 66 -4.74 -6.01 7.34
N ALA A 67 -5.02 -5.40 8.49
CA ALA A 67 -6.19 -5.73 9.31
C ALA A 67 -7.51 -5.40 8.59
N LEU A 68 -7.56 -4.27 7.88
CA LEU A 68 -8.71 -3.85 7.09
C LEU A 68 -9.00 -4.82 5.94
N ALA A 69 -7.97 -5.30 5.24
CA ALA A 69 -8.12 -6.24 4.13
C ALA A 69 -9.00 -7.44 4.52
N THR A 70 -8.75 -8.04 5.67
CA THR A 70 -9.49 -9.22 6.17
C THR A 70 -10.95 -8.92 6.56
N ARG A 71 -11.32 -7.65 6.69
CA ARG A 71 -12.65 -7.19 7.15
C ARG A 71 -13.46 -6.51 6.06
N LEU A 72 -12.86 -6.09 4.95
CA LEU A 72 -13.53 -5.30 3.91
C LEU A 72 -14.85 -5.90 3.44
N ARG A 73 -14.89 -7.21 3.16
CA ARG A 73 -16.13 -7.88 2.73
C ARG A 73 -17.23 -7.88 3.79
N GLY A 74 -16.87 -7.91 5.08
CA GLY A 74 -17.84 -7.83 6.18
C GLY A 74 -18.27 -6.40 6.51
N ILE A 75 -17.46 -5.40 6.13
CA ILE A 75 -17.80 -3.97 6.26
C ILE A 75 -18.82 -3.56 5.19
N ASP A 76 -18.82 -4.24 4.03
CA ASP A 76 -19.68 -3.94 2.88
C ASP A 76 -19.66 -2.45 2.51
N PRO A 77 -18.48 -1.92 2.12
CA PRO A 77 -18.32 -0.48 1.89
C PRO A 77 -19.20 -0.02 0.71
N PRO A 78 -19.77 1.19 0.77
CA PRO A 78 -20.64 1.72 -0.28
C PRO A 78 -19.87 2.25 -1.51
N CYS A 79 -18.55 2.09 -1.52
CA CYS A 79 -17.63 2.55 -2.55
C CYS A 79 -16.62 1.44 -2.82
N ASP A 80 -15.97 1.51 -3.98
CA ASP A 80 -14.76 0.75 -4.23
C ASP A 80 -13.74 1.07 -3.15
N VAL A 81 -12.98 0.05 -2.72
CA VAL A 81 -11.92 0.24 -1.75
C VAL A 81 -10.62 -0.31 -2.29
N TRP A 82 -9.61 0.56 -2.37
CA TRP A 82 -8.25 0.17 -2.69
C TRP A 82 -7.39 0.26 -1.43
N LEU A 83 -6.77 -0.86 -1.09
CA LEU A 83 -5.76 -0.96 -0.05
C LEU A 83 -4.39 -0.97 -0.71
N VAL A 84 -3.59 0.05 -0.43
CA VAL A 84 -2.33 0.29 -1.14
C VAL A 84 -1.17 0.21 -0.17
N ALA A 85 -0.18 -0.61 -0.54
CA ALA A 85 1.11 -0.66 0.11
C ALA A 85 2.15 -0.11 -0.86
N THR A 86 2.53 1.15 -0.70
CA THR A 86 3.50 1.82 -1.58
C THR A 86 4.93 1.46 -1.18
N GLY A 87 5.88 1.69 -2.07
CA GLY A 87 7.31 1.63 -1.73
C GLY A 87 8.03 2.87 -2.22
N ALA A 88 9.27 3.08 -1.76
CA ALA A 88 10.07 4.26 -2.12
C ALA A 88 9.37 5.60 -1.80
N GLU A 89 8.70 5.65 -0.65
CA GLU A 89 8.16 6.88 -0.07
C GLU A 89 9.31 7.76 0.44
N GLU A 90 10.31 7.17 1.09
CA GLU A 90 11.28 7.87 1.92
C GLU A 90 12.17 8.80 1.09
N ARG A 91 11.82 10.09 1.03
CA ARG A 91 12.51 11.09 0.19
C ARG A 91 13.95 11.33 0.59
N VAL A 92 14.25 11.23 1.88
CA VAL A 92 15.62 11.35 2.40
C VAL A 92 16.50 10.20 1.90
N TYR A 93 15.90 9.03 1.67
CA TYR A 93 16.61 7.88 1.11
C TYR A 93 16.72 7.95 -0.41
N THR A 94 15.64 8.33 -1.11
CA THR A 94 15.61 8.34 -2.58
C THR A 94 16.24 9.58 -3.21
N GLY A 95 16.39 10.67 -2.46
CA GLY A 95 16.84 11.97 -2.98
C GLY A 95 15.82 12.68 -3.89
N SER A 96 14.58 12.15 -3.97
CA SER A 96 13.52 12.67 -4.84
C SER A 96 12.79 13.87 -4.23
N PRO A 97 12.35 14.85 -5.04
CA PRO A 97 11.43 15.89 -4.58
C PRO A 97 10.02 15.38 -4.28
N ASP A 98 9.68 14.17 -4.74
CA ASP A 98 8.38 13.53 -4.55
C ASP A 98 8.51 12.13 -3.91
N HIS A 99 7.45 11.66 -3.27
CA HIS A 99 7.30 10.25 -2.92
C HIS A 99 7.04 9.46 -4.20
N LEU A 100 7.83 8.42 -4.47
CA LEU A 100 7.85 7.79 -5.79
C LEU A 100 6.82 6.67 -5.97
N GLY A 101 6.30 6.13 -4.86
CA GLY A 101 5.30 5.07 -4.83
C GLY A 101 3.87 5.55 -4.68
#